data_AF-A0A0B2NY90-F1
#
_entry.id   AF-A0A0B2NY90-F1
#
_cell.length_a   1.000
_cell.length_b   1.000
_cell.length_c   1.000
_cell.angle_alpha   90.00
_cell.angle_beta   90.00
_cell.angle_gamma   90.00
#
_symmetry.space_group_name_H-M   'P 1'
#
loop_
_entity.id
_entity.type
_entity.pdbx_description
1 polymer ?
#
loop_
_entity_poly.entity_id
_entity_poly.type
_entity_poly.pdbx_seq_one_letter_code
_entity_poly.pdbx_strand_id
1 'polypeptide(L)'
;MHNKEGVILQCFTAITPYVSMHDDICYMAMDSKSNIVIMPFHKQWSMDGNVEYSNASIRILNQNVLKKAPCSVGIFIDRSQMRGKLLIIYEKSLCEIAMVFLGGGDDQEALAYSLRMAQHPNVRLTVFWVTIKMQDNQRKTKNPYIDLMEHIRYSSYHEGKVTFKEEIVEDGAGTTQVIRMIEGHYSLVIVGRHHMADSPCTLGLTEWCDIPELGPLGNLLATSDFTFSVLVVQQQPPFNYEFQYIT
;
A
#
# COMPACT_ATOMS: atom_id res chain seq x y z
N MET A 1 22.28 18.69 18.61
CA MET A 1 22.75 18.84 17.22
C MET A 1 21.54 18.67 16.31
N HIS A 2 21.13 19.76 15.64
CA HIS A 2 20.01 19.76 14.69
C HIS A 2 20.44 19.04 13.40
N ASN A 3 19.97 17.81 13.18
CA ASN A 3 20.08 17.20 11.87
C ASN A 3 19.02 17.86 10.98
N LYS A 4 19.47 18.67 10.02
CA LYS A 4 18.64 18.97 8.85
C LYS A 4 18.30 17.63 8.21
N GLU A 5 17.01 17.33 8.05
CA GLU A 5 16.48 16.10 7.46
C GLU A 5 16.97 15.95 6.01
N GLY A 6 18.16 15.37 5.84
CA GLY A 6 18.69 14.97 4.55
C GLY A 6 18.25 13.55 4.22
N VAL A 7 17.80 13.32 2.99
CA VAL A 7 17.64 11.97 2.46
C VAL A 7 18.99 11.52 1.90
N ILE A 8 19.49 10.37 2.34
CA ILE A 8 20.68 9.74 1.75
C ILE A 8 20.18 8.78 0.69
N LEU A 9 20.56 9.02 -0.57
CA LEU A 9 20.30 8.11 -1.67
C LEU A 9 21.55 7.30 -1.95
N GLN A 10 21.42 5.97 -1.89
CA GLN A 10 22.45 5.04 -2.31
C GLN A 10 21.93 4.22 -3.49
N CYS A 11 22.56 4.40 -4.64
CA CYS A 11 22.24 3.63 -5.84
C CYS A 11 23.21 2.46 -5.97
N PHE A 12 22.70 1.29 -6.31
CA PHE A 12 23.51 0.13 -6.66
C PHE A 12 22.88 -0.59 -7.86
N THR A 13 23.66 -1.44 -8.52
CA THR A 13 23.18 -2.29 -9.61
C THR A 13 23.67 -3.71 -9.36
N ALA A 14 22.76 -4.67 -9.42
CA ALA A 14 23.05 -6.10 -9.32
C ALA A 14 22.39 -6.82 -10.49
N ILE A 15 23.08 -7.81 -11.05
CA ILE A 15 22.58 -8.65 -12.15
C ILE A 15 22.51 -10.07 -11.62
N THR A 16 21.31 -10.64 -11.59
CA THR A 16 21.04 -11.97 -11.04
C THR A 16 19.90 -12.64 -11.82
N PRO A 17 19.92 -13.97 -12.00
CA PRO A 17 18.79 -14.68 -12.59
C PRO A 17 17.49 -14.48 -11.80
N TYR A 18 16.35 -14.33 -12.49
CA TYR A 18 15.04 -14.18 -11.82
C TYR A 18 14.72 -15.27 -10.80
N VAL A 19 15.23 -16.49 -11.02
CA VAL A 19 15.01 -17.65 -10.15
C VAL A 19 15.68 -17.54 -8.79
N SER A 20 16.69 -16.67 -8.62
CA SER A 20 17.41 -16.44 -7.37
C SER A 20 17.33 -14.99 -6.88
N MET A 21 16.83 -14.07 -7.71
CA MET A 21 16.80 -12.64 -7.43
C MET A 21 16.10 -12.27 -6.11
N HIS A 22 15.09 -13.03 -5.68
CA HIS A 22 14.44 -12.79 -4.39
C HIS A 22 15.37 -12.99 -3.20
N ASP A 23 16.32 -13.95 -3.27
CA ASP A 23 17.25 -14.21 -2.16
C ASP A 23 18.26 -13.06 -2.04
N ASP A 24 18.73 -12.52 -3.16
CA ASP A 24 19.60 -11.33 -3.19
C ASP A 24 18.87 -10.10 -2.61
N ILE A 25 17.62 -9.85 -3.03
CA ILE A 25 16.80 -8.74 -2.50
C ILE A 25 16.61 -8.88 -0.98
N CYS A 26 16.28 -10.08 -0.49
CA CYS A 26 16.06 -10.31 0.93
C CYS A 26 17.36 -10.16 1.73
N TYR A 27 18.47 -10.66 1.21
CA TYR A 27 19.79 -10.47 1.81
C TYR A 27 20.16 -8.98 1.92
N MET A 28 19.97 -8.21 0.84
CA MET A 28 20.23 -6.79 0.84
C MET A 28 19.33 -6.02 1.81
N ALA A 29 18.05 -6.37 1.89
CA ALA A 29 17.13 -5.78 2.86
C ALA A 29 17.59 -6.05 4.31
N MET A 30 18.10 -7.26 4.58
CA MET A 30 18.66 -7.63 5.88
C MET A 30 19.93 -6.85 6.22
N ASP A 31 20.89 -6.83 5.30
CA ASP A 31 22.20 -6.19 5.47
C ASP A 31 22.08 -4.67 5.68
N SER A 32 21.22 -4.03 4.87
CA SER A 32 20.90 -2.60 4.97
C SER A 32 19.95 -2.25 6.12
N LYS A 33 19.39 -3.24 6.82
CA LYS A 33 18.32 -3.07 7.82
C LYS A 33 17.15 -2.24 7.29
N SER A 34 16.73 -2.54 6.06
CA SER A 34 15.63 -1.86 5.40
C SER A 34 14.31 -2.09 6.15
N ASN A 35 13.51 -1.04 6.31
CA ASN A 35 12.18 -1.14 6.90
C ASN A 35 11.13 -1.64 5.89
N ILE A 36 11.32 -1.33 4.61
CA ILE A 36 10.41 -1.69 3.53
C ILE A 36 11.17 -1.91 2.22
N VAL A 37 10.77 -2.91 1.45
CA VAL A 37 11.19 -3.13 0.06
C VAL A 37 10.04 -2.80 -0.88
N ILE A 38 10.27 -1.95 -1.87
CA ILE A 38 9.26 -1.61 -2.89
C ILE A 38 9.61 -2.30 -4.21
N MET A 39 8.70 -3.14 -4.68
CA MET A 39 8.85 -3.97 -5.88
C MET A 39 7.92 -3.48 -6.99
N PRO A 40 8.32 -3.54 -8.27
CA PRO A 40 7.44 -3.21 -9.37
C PRO A 40 6.35 -4.26 -9.57
N PHE A 41 5.19 -3.84 -10.05
CA PHE A 41 4.13 -4.75 -10.49
C PHE A 41 4.50 -5.45 -11.80
N HIS A 42 4.06 -6.71 -11.96
CA HIS A 42 4.45 -7.56 -13.08
C HIS A 42 3.75 -7.23 -14.40
N LYS A 43 2.71 -6.39 -14.38
CA LYS A 43 2.02 -5.87 -15.58
C LYS A 43 2.30 -4.40 -15.76
N GLN A 44 2.46 -3.98 -17.01
CA GLN A 44 2.55 -2.58 -17.43
C GLN A 44 1.38 -2.22 -18.34
N TRP A 45 0.88 -1.00 -18.19
CA TRP A 45 -0.29 -0.50 -18.91
C TRP A 45 0.14 0.43 -20.03
N SER A 46 -0.46 0.23 -21.20
CA SER A 46 -0.40 1.18 -22.32
C SER A 46 -1.19 2.45 -22.00
N MET A 47 -0.98 3.48 -22.81
CA MET A 47 -1.73 4.75 -22.75
C MET A 47 -3.25 4.57 -22.83
N ASP A 48 -3.70 3.54 -23.58
CA ASP A 48 -5.13 3.27 -23.81
C ASP A 48 -5.77 2.39 -22.72
N GLY A 49 -5.04 2.07 -21.65
CA GLY A 49 -5.56 1.20 -20.59
C GLY A 49 -5.50 -0.30 -20.87
N ASN A 50 -4.92 -0.71 -22.00
CA ASN A 50 -4.66 -2.12 -22.26
C ASN A 50 -3.36 -2.56 -21.58
N VAL A 51 -3.28 -3.82 -21.13
CA VAL A 51 -2.03 -4.42 -20.65
C VAL A 51 -1.06 -4.52 -21.82
N GLU A 52 0.02 -3.74 -21.77
CA GLU A 52 1.04 -3.70 -22.83
C GLU A 52 2.04 -4.85 -22.67
N TYR A 53 2.39 -5.17 -21.42
CA TYR A 53 3.39 -6.17 -21.10
C TYR A 53 3.09 -6.86 -19.76
N SER A 54 3.29 -8.17 -19.70
CA SER A 54 3.16 -8.97 -18.47
C SER A 54 4.36 -9.90 -18.35
N ASN A 55 5.07 -9.82 -17.22
CA ASN A 55 6.28 -10.60 -16.97
C ASN A 55 6.05 -11.63 -15.86
N ALA A 56 5.89 -12.89 -16.26
CA ALA A 56 5.68 -13.99 -15.31
C ALA A 56 6.84 -14.17 -14.32
N SER A 57 8.08 -13.88 -14.72
CA SER A 57 9.24 -13.97 -13.83
C SER A 57 9.21 -12.91 -12.73
N ILE A 58 8.76 -11.69 -13.04
CA ILE A 58 8.53 -10.64 -12.01
C ILE A 58 7.40 -11.05 -11.08
N ARG A 59 6.35 -11.70 -11.59
CA ARG A 59 5.26 -12.23 -10.74
C ARG A 59 5.79 -13.23 -9.71
N ILE A 60 6.57 -14.21 -10.15
CA ILE A 60 7.20 -15.22 -9.27
C ILE A 60 8.16 -14.56 -8.27
N LEU A 61 8.97 -13.61 -8.74
CA LEU A 61 9.87 -12.80 -7.90
C LEU A 61 9.11 -12.11 -6.77
N ASN A 62 8.05 -11.37 -7.10
CA ASN A 62 7.23 -10.66 -6.10
C ASN A 62 6.63 -11.62 -5.08
N GLN A 63 6.11 -12.77 -5.53
CA GLN A 63 5.57 -13.81 -4.64
C GLN A 63 6.64 -14.36 -3.69
N ASN A 64 7.88 -14.56 -4.14
CA ASN A 64 8.97 -15.04 -3.30
C ASN A 64 9.44 -13.97 -2.31
N VAL A 65 9.56 -12.71 -2.74
CA VAL A 65 9.91 -11.58 -1.85
C VAL A 65 8.85 -11.39 -0.78
N LEU A 66 7.56 -11.38 -1.15
CA LEU A 66 6.45 -11.28 -0.18
C LEU A 66 6.46 -12.35 0.91
N LYS A 67 7.00 -13.54 0.62
CA LYS A 67 7.10 -14.66 1.57
C LYS A 67 8.35 -14.61 2.45
N LYS A 68 9.45 -14.07 1.94
CA LYS A 68 10.80 -14.22 2.54
C LYS A 68 11.39 -12.92 3.08
N ALA A 69 10.88 -11.76 2.68
CA ALA A 69 11.49 -10.48 3.04
C ALA A 69 11.58 -10.31 4.57
N PRO A 70 12.72 -9.83 5.10
CA PRO A 70 12.92 -9.62 6.53
C PRO A 70 12.27 -8.30 7.02
N CYS A 71 11.40 -7.70 6.22
CA CYS A 71 10.80 -6.38 6.44
C CYS A 71 9.48 -6.28 5.66
N SER A 72 8.80 -5.14 5.75
CA SER A 72 7.57 -4.88 5.00
C SER A 72 7.83 -4.87 3.49
N VAL A 73 6.82 -5.17 2.68
CA VAL A 73 6.93 -5.21 1.22
C VAL A 73 5.83 -4.38 0.59
N GLY A 74 6.18 -3.46 -0.30
CA GLY A 74 5.25 -2.73 -1.14
C GLY A 74 5.31 -3.22 -2.59
N ILE A 75 4.18 -3.57 -3.21
CA ILE A 75 4.11 -3.76 -4.66
C ILE A 75 3.54 -2.48 -5.28
N PHE A 76 4.32 -1.86 -6.16
CA PHE A 76 4.00 -0.60 -6.80
C PHE A 76 3.47 -0.83 -8.23
N ILE A 77 2.21 -0.44 -8.45
CA ILE A 77 1.56 -0.39 -9.75
C ILE A 77 1.74 1.03 -10.30
N ASP A 78 2.68 1.20 -11.22
CA ASP A 78 2.95 2.48 -11.85
C ASP A 78 1.93 2.78 -12.96
N ARG A 79 1.26 3.93 -12.85
CA ARG A 79 0.35 4.47 -13.88
C ARG A 79 0.77 5.82 -14.42
N SER A 80 2.01 6.24 -14.16
CA SER A 80 2.55 7.52 -14.63
C SER A 80 2.46 7.69 -16.15
N GLN A 81 2.51 6.59 -16.90
CA GLN A 81 2.35 6.63 -18.36
C GLN A 81 0.93 7.05 -18.78
N MET A 82 -0.12 6.61 -18.06
CA MET A 82 -1.52 6.92 -18.40
C MET A 82 -1.88 8.41 -18.25
N ARG A 83 -1.07 9.19 -17.51
CA ARG A 83 -1.28 10.63 -17.34
C ARG A 83 -0.65 11.49 -18.44
N GLY A 84 -0.08 10.87 -19.49
CA GLY A 84 0.76 11.57 -20.46
C GLY A 84 2.07 12.03 -19.82
N LYS A 85 3.07 12.37 -20.63
CA LYS A 85 4.41 12.81 -20.19
C LYS A 85 4.38 14.17 -19.45
N LEU A 86 3.73 14.25 -18.31
CA LEU A 86 3.68 15.43 -17.44
C LEU A 86 4.78 15.40 -16.35
N LEU A 87 5.81 14.56 -16.51
CA LEU A 87 6.89 14.40 -15.53
C LEU A 87 8.03 15.43 -15.67
N ILE A 88 7.99 16.35 -16.65
CA ILE A 88 9.13 17.26 -16.92
C ILE A 88 8.95 18.66 -16.30
N ILE A 89 7.81 18.99 -15.70
CA ILE A 89 7.62 20.28 -14.99
C ILE A 89 6.71 19.90 -13.80
N TYR A 90 7.12 19.94 -12.53
CA TYR A 90 7.23 21.13 -11.70
C TYR A 90 7.96 20.78 -10.39
N GLU A 91 8.92 21.61 -9.99
CA GLU A 91 9.52 21.62 -8.64
C GLU A 91 8.52 22.00 -7.51
N LYS A 92 7.20 22.05 -7.79
CA LYS A 92 6.15 22.54 -6.86
C LYS A 92 4.76 21.90 -7.05
N SER A 93 4.64 20.71 -7.64
CA SER A 93 3.33 20.04 -7.67
C SER A 93 3.00 19.45 -6.29
N LEU A 94 1.81 19.75 -5.76
CA LEU A 94 1.25 19.03 -4.63
C LEU A 94 0.98 17.58 -5.05
N CYS A 95 1.50 16.64 -4.28
CA CYS A 95 1.25 15.21 -4.42
C CYS A 95 0.10 14.85 -3.47
N GLU A 96 -1.08 14.67 -4.04
CA GLU A 96 -2.27 14.21 -3.31
C GLU A 96 -2.24 12.69 -3.25
N ILE A 97 -2.13 12.14 -2.05
CA ILE A 97 -2.07 10.71 -1.79
C ILE A 97 -3.30 10.32 -0.98
N ALA A 98 -3.92 9.20 -1.33
CA ALA A 98 -4.96 8.57 -0.52
C ALA A 98 -4.44 7.29 0.12
N MET A 99 -4.91 7.02 1.32
CA MET A 99 -4.70 5.74 2.00
C MET A 99 -6.06 5.19 2.41
N VAL A 100 -6.34 3.92 2.10
CA VAL A 100 -7.58 3.24 2.49
C VAL A 100 -7.28 2.28 3.64
N PHE A 101 -7.98 2.47 4.76
CA PHE A 101 -7.82 1.65 5.96
C PHE A 101 -9.12 0.89 6.26
N LEU A 102 -9.05 -0.44 6.26
CA LEU A 102 -10.11 -1.37 6.67
C LEU A 102 -9.79 -2.06 8.00
N GLY A 103 -8.52 -1.97 8.44
CA GLY A 103 -7.99 -2.61 9.62
C GLY A 103 -7.21 -3.88 9.28
N GLY A 104 -6.26 -4.24 10.16
CA GLY A 104 -5.32 -5.34 9.95
C GLY A 104 -3.87 -4.86 10.02
N GLY A 105 -2.92 -5.80 10.08
CA GLY A 105 -1.49 -5.49 10.19
C GLY A 105 -0.96 -4.75 8.95
N ASP A 106 -1.37 -5.18 7.76
CA ASP A 106 -0.92 -4.56 6.50
C ASP A 106 -1.46 -3.13 6.35
N ASP A 107 -2.70 -2.87 6.78
CA ASP A 107 -3.28 -1.52 6.78
C ASP A 107 -2.58 -0.60 7.81
N GLN A 108 -2.14 -1.13 8.95
CA GLN A 108 -1.34 -0.36 9.91
C GLN A 108 0.03 0.02 9.33
N GLU A 109 0.69 -0.89 8.63
CA GLU A 109 1.95 -0.62 7.96
C GLU A 109 1.77 0.39 6.82
N ALA A 110 0.71 0.24 6.01
CA ALA A 110 0.33 1.20 4.99
C ALA A 110 0.05 2.60 5.57
N LEU A 111 -0.62 2.66 6.73
CA LEU A 111 -0.89 3.91 7.44
C LEU A 111 0.42 4.57 7.88
N ALA A 112 1.31 3.81 8.54
CA ALA A 112 2.60 4.30 8.99
C ALA A 112 3.45 4.83 7.82
N TYR A 113 3.50 4.10 6.70
CA TYR A 113 4.22 4.51 5.50
C TYR A 113 3.61 5.79 4.88
N SER A 114 2.28 5.87 4.77
CA SER A 114 1.59 7.04 4.22
C SER A 114 1.79 8.30 5.08
N LEU A 115 1.74 8.17 6.42
CA LEU A 115 2.03 9.26 7.35
C LEU A 115 3.48 9.73 7.22
N ARG A 116 4.42 8.80 7.03
CA ARG A 116 5.84 9.13 6.78
C ARG A 116 6.01 9.92 5.47
N MET A 117 5.26 9.60 4.42
CA MET A 117 5.25 10.37 3.17
C MET A 117 4.70 11.79 3.37
N ALA A 118 3.65 11.94 4.20
CA ALA A 118 3.00 13.23 4.49
C ALA A 118 3.91 14.25 5.21
N GLN A 119 5.02 13.80 5.81
CA GLN A 119 6.03 14.71 6.37
C GLN A 119 6.68 15.57 5.28
N HIS A 120 6.72 15.10 4.03
CA HIS A 120 7.24 15.90 2.92
C HIS A 120 6.38 17.16 2.68
N PRO A 121 6.96 18.37 2.51
CA PRO A 121 6.20 19.61 2.35
C PRO A 121 5.16 19.63 1.23
N ASN A 122 5.42 18.91 0.14
CA ASN A 122 4.55 18.88 -1.03
C ASN A 122 3.58 17.68 -1.03
N VAL A 123 3.50 16.89 0.03
CA VAL A 123 2.58 15.75 0.11
C VAL A 123 1.37 16.11 0.97
N ARG A 124 0.18 15.85 0.45
CA ARG A 124 -1.08 15.90 1.18
C ARG A 124 -1.68 14.51 1.20
N LEU A 125 -2.09 14.06 2.38
CA LEU A 125 -2.60 12.72 2.62
C LEU A 125 -4.08 12.80 3.00
N THR A 126 -4.91 12.00 2.35
CA THR A 126 -6.26 11.69 2.83
C THR A 126 -6.34 10.24 3.27
N VAL A 127 -6.64 9.99 4.54
CA VAL A 127 -6.91 8.67 5.08
C VAL A 127 -8.42 8.42 5.03
N PHE A 128 -8.83 7.47 4.18
CA PHE A 128 -10.19 6.94 4.12
C PHE A 128 -10.29 5.75 5.05
N TRP A 129 -10.86 5.97 6.22
CA TRP A 129 -11.13 4.92 7.18
C TRP A 129 -12.50 4.30 6.90
N VAL A 130 -12.49 3.14 6.27
CA VAL A 130 -13.69 2.39 5.88
C VAL A 130 -14.08 1.46 7.02
N THR A 131 -15.26 1.65 7.57
CA THR A 131 -15.80 0.86 8.67
C THR A 131 -17.24 0.44 8.39
N ILE A 132 -17.74 -0.56 9.10
CA ILE A 132 -19.17 -0.88 9.10
C ILE A 132 -19.93 -0.12 10.18
N LYS A 133 -21.22 0.07 9.95
CA LYS A 133 -22.11 0.68 10.94
C LYS A 133 -22.28 -0.25 12.15
N MET A 134 -21.59 0.06 13.24
CA MET A 134 -21.79 -0.60 14.53
C MET A 134 -22.85 0.13 15.36
N GLN A 135 -23.67 -0.62 16.13
CA GLN A 135 -24.54 -0.03 17.15
C GLN A 135 -23.68 0.70 18.22
N ASP A 136 -24.13 1.88 18.67
CA ASP A 136 -23.31 2.80 19.49
C ASP A 136 -22.71 2.17 20.75
N ASN A 137 -23.45 1.28 21.42
CA ASN A 137 -22.99 0.61 22.65
C ASN A 137 -21.84 -0.38 22.43
N GLN A 138 -21.44 -0.66 21.20
CA GLN A 138 -20.40 -1.64 20.86
C GLN A 138 -19.25 -1.06 20.02
N ARG A 139 -19.28 0.24 19.69
CA ARG A 139 -18.31 0.87 18.78
C ARG A 139 -16.87 0.75 19.28
N LYS A 140 -16.59 1.25 20.50
CA LYS A 140 -15.24 1.23 21.08
C LYS A 140 -14.76 -0.18 21.48
N THR A 141 -15.67 -1.07 21.84
CA THR A 141 -15.35 -2.45 22.20
C THR A 141 -15.10 -3.36 21.01
N LYS A 142 -15.61 -3.03 19.81
CA LYS A 142 -15.51 -3.88 18.61
C LYS A 142 -14.53 -3.39 17.55
N ASN A 143 -14.22 -2.09 17.48
CA ASN A 143 -13.23 -1.59 16.54
C ASN A 143 -11.95 -1.16 17.28
N PRO A 144 -10.89 -2.00 17.27
CA PRO A 144 -9.66 -1.73 18.02
C PRO A 144 -8.85 -0.56 17.45
N TYR A 145 -9.28 0.02 16.32
CA TYR A 145 -8.56 1.09 15.63
C TYR A 145 -9.14 2.48 15.92
N ILE A 146 -10.24 2.61 16.68
CA ILE A 146 -10.81 3.93 17.03
C ILE A 146 -9.77 4.80 17.74
N ASP A 147 -9.15 4.29 18.80
CA ASP A 147 -8.18 5.07 19.58
C ASP A 147 -6.94 5.43 18.75
N LEU A 148 -6.50 4.53 17.86
CA LEU A 148 -5.43 4.80 16.90
C LEU A 148 -5.82 5.93 15.95
N MET A 149 -7.01 5.88 15.36
CA MET A 149 -7.50 6.89 14.42
C MET A 149 -7.74 8.24 15.09
N GLU A 150 -8.29 8.26 16.31
CA GLU A 150 -8.45 9.47 17.12
C GLU A 150 -7.08 10.08 17.46
N HIS A 151 -6.12 9.26 17.87
CA HIS A 151 -4.76 9.71 18.19
C HIS A 151 -4.08 10.36 16.97
N ILE A 152 -4.12 9.70 15.81
CA ILE A 152 -3.47 10.22 14.61
C ILE A 152 -4.18 11.48 14.09
N ARG A 153 -5.51 11.52 14.16
CA ARG A 153 -6.30 12.71 13.81
C ARG A 153 -5.90 13.91 14.66
N TYR A 154 -5.71 13.70 15.97
CA TYR A 154 -5.27 14.75 16.88
C TYR A 154 -3.83 15.21 16.59
N SER A 155 -2.90 14.27 16.42
CA SER A 155 -1.49 14.60 16.17
C SER A 155 -1.26 15.32 14.83
N SER A 156 -2.07 15.00 13.82
CA SER A 156 -1.93 15.57 12.48
C SER A 156 -2.68 16.90 12.29
N TYR A 157 -3.51 17.30 13.26
CA TYR A 157 -4.39 18.48 13.16
C TYR A 157 -3.62 19.78 12.92
N HIS A 158 -2.41 19.90 13.47
CA HIS A 158 -1.63 21.14 13.45
C HIS A 158 -0.86 21.34 12.14
N GLU A 159 -0.65 20.27 11.36
CA GLU A 159 0.14 20.32 10.13
C GLU A 159 -0.70 20.62 8.89
N GLY A 160 -2.03 20.41 8.94
CA GLY A 160 -2.96 20.69 7.84
C GLY A 160 -2.76 19.82 6.57
N LYS A 161 -1.81 18.88 6.60
CA LYS A 161 -1.47 18.01 5.46
C LYS A 161 -2.22 16.68 5.44
N VAL A 162 -2.72 16.23 6.58
CA VAL A 162 -3.42 14.95 6.71
C VAL A 162 -4.91 15.19 6.98
N THR A 163 -5.76 14.65 6.12
CA THR A 163 -7.22 14.68 6.25
C THR A 163 -7.73 13.28 6.57
N PHE A 164 -8.58 13.15 7.59
CA PHE A 164 -9.24 11.88 7.92
C PHE A 164 -10.71 11.93 7.47
N LYS A 165 -11.12 10.93 6.70
CA LYS A 165 -12.51 10.72 6.28
C LYS A 165 -12.97 9.34 6.75
N GLU A 166 -13.99 9.31 7.58
CA GLU A 166 -14.64 8.07 7.99
C GLU A 166 -15.75 7.74 7.01
N GLU A 167 -15.69 6.58 6.39
CA GLU A 167 -16.66 6.10 5.40
C GLU A 167 -17.34 4.85 5.96
N ILE A 168 -18.67 4.91 6.10
CA ILE A 168 -19.46 3.82 6.66
C ILE A 168 -20.06 3.02 5.50
N VAL A 169 -19.73 1.74 5.43
CA VAL A 169 -20.19 0.80 4.38
C VAL A 169 -20.97 -0.36 4.99
N GLU A 170 -21.73 -1.06 4.15
CA GLU A 170 -22.45 -2.28 4.55
C GLU A 170 -21.64 -3.54 4.19
N ASP A 171 -20.97 -3.52 3.03
CA ASP A 171 -20.23 -4.65 2.48
C ASP A 171 -19.07 -4.19 1.55
N GLY A 172 -18.47 -5.14 0.81
CA GLY A 172 -17.44 -4.85 -0.19
C GLY A 172 -17.90 -4.05 -1.41
N ALA A 173 -19.20 -4.05 -1.74
CA ALA A 173 -19.73 -3.17 -2.77
C ALA A 173 -19.68 -1.70 -2.30
N GLY A 174 -20.01 -1.46 -1.03
CA GLY A 174 -19.81 -0.15 -0.40
C GLY A 174 -18.35 0.29 -0.41
N THR A 175 -17.41 -0.60 -0.07
CA THR A 175 -15.97 -0.30 -0.16
C THR A 175 -15.54 0.02 -1.60
N THR A 176 -16.06 -0.71 -2.59
CA THR A 176 -15.80 -0.42 -4.01
C THR A 176 -16.28 0.98 -4.36
N GLN A 177 -17.45 1.39 -3.87
CA GLN A 177 -17.98 2.72 -4.12
C GLN A 177 -17.07 3.81 -3.53
N VAL A 178 -16.54 3.63 -2.32
CA VAL A 178 -15.55 4.54 -1.73
C VAL A 178 -14.31 4.65 -2.62
N ILE A 179 -13.77 3.53 -3.07
CA ILE A 179 -12.59 3.50 -3.95
C ILE A 179 -12.87 4.22 -5.28
N ARG A 180 -14.07 4.07 -5.85
CA ARG A 180 -14.47 4.79 -7.08
C ARG A 180 -14.50 6.31 -6.89
N MET A 181 -14.82 6.81 -5.68
CA MET A 181 -14.79 8.25 -5.39
C MET A 181 -13.36 8.82 -5.31
N ILE A 182 -12.34 7.96 -5.19
CA ILE A 182 -10.92 8.38 -5.15
C ILE A 182 -10.41 8.71 -6.56
N GLU A 183 -11.01 8.13 -7.60
CA GLU A 183 -10.56 8.29 -8.98
C GLU A 183 -10.55 9.75 -9.43
N GLY A 184 -9.50 10.15 -10.15
CA GLY A 184 -9.31 11.52 -10.64
C GLY A 184 -8.82 12.55 -9.61
N HIS A 185 -8.77 12.21 -8.31
CA HIS A 185 -8.41 13.16 -7.25
C HIS A 185 -6.99 13.00 -6.69
N TYR A 186 -6.41 11.80 -6.80
CA TYR A 186 -5.13 11.47 -6.19
C TYR A 186 -4.11 10.99 -7.23
N SER A 187 -2.82 11.15 -6.94
CA SER A 187 -1.73 10.62 -7.76
C SER A 187 -1.29 9.22 -7.34
N LEU A 188 -1.47 8.89 -6.06
CA LEU A 188 -1.12 7.61 -5.46
C LEU A 188 -2.21 7.17 -4.47
N VAL A 189 -2.57 5.89 -4.53
CA VAL A 189 -3.43 5.24 -3.54
C VAL A 189 -2.65 4.12 -2.85
N ILE A 190 -2.68 4.12 -1.53
CA ILE A 190 -1.98 3.13 -0.69
C ILE A 190 -3.03 2.26 0.03
N VAL A 191 -2.86 0.94 -0.06
CA VAL A 191 -3.73 -0.04 0.59
C VAL A 191 -2.89 -1.14 1.24
N GLY A 192 -3.39 -1.77 2.30
CA GLY A 192 -2.83 -3.03 2.77
C GLY A 192 -3.17 -4.18 1.81
N ARG A 193 -2.34 -5.22 1.83
CA ARG A 193 -2.56 -6.46 1.07
C ARG A 193 -3.64 -7.32 1.73
N HIS A 194 -3.57 -7.50 3.06
CA HIS A 194 -4.56 -8.22 3.84
C HIS A 194 -5.26 -7.28 4.82
N HIS A 195 -6.55 -7.48 4.98
CA HIS A 195 -7.37 -6.71 5.91
C HIS A 195 -7.84 -7.61 7.05
N MET A 196 -8.60 -7.03 7.98
CA MET A 196 -9.23 -7.76 9.07
C MET A 196 -10.02 -8.96 8.53
N ALA A 197 -9.72 -10.15 9.05
CA ALA A 197 -10.39 -11.38 8.66
C ALA A 197 -11.91 -11.28 8.88
N ASP A 198 -12.68 -11.87 7.98
CA ASP A 198 -14.15 -11.89 8.01
C ASP A 198 -14.82 -10.50 8.08
N SER A 199 -14.10 -9.44 7.68
CA SER A 199 -14.66 -8.10 7.63
C SER A 199 -15.70 -7.99 6.50
N PRO A 200 -16.93 -7.51 6.80
CA PRO A 200 -17.91 -7.27 5.75
C PRO A 200 -17.43 -6.27 4.70
N CYS A 201 -16.53 -5.35 5.06
CA CYS A 201 -15.94 -4.37 4.14
C CYS A 201 -15.18 -5.02 2.96
N THR A 202 -14.82 -6.31 3.05
CA THR A 202 -14.16 -7.05 1.96
C THR A 202 -15.03 -8.17 1.38
N LEU A 203 -16.27 -8.31 1.85
CA LEU A 203 -17.19 -9.35 1.39
C LEU A 203 -17.47 -9.21 -0.12
N GLY A 204 -17.35 -10.31 -0.87
CA GLY A 204 -17.48 -10.33 -2.33
C GLY A 204 -16.23 -9.88 -3.09
N LEU A 205 -15.33 -9.10 -2.49
CA LEU A 205 -14.06 -8.69 -3.12
C LEU A 205 -13.01 -9.82 -3.14
N THR A 206 -13.17 -10.80 -2.25
CA THR A 206 -12.26 -11.95 -2.11
C THR A 206 -12.59 -13.10 -3.06
N GLU A 207 -13.78 -13.13 -3.64
CA GLU A 207 -14.28 -14.27 -4.44
C GLU A 207 -13.66 -14.32 -5.85
N TRP A 208 -13.22 -13.18 -6.38
CA TRP A 208 -12.66 -13.03 -7.73
C TRP A 208 -11.33 -12.27 -7.67
N CYS A 209 -10.25 -12.99 -7.37
CA CYS A 209 -8.90 -12.43 -7.27
C CYS A 209 -7.92 -13.13 -8.24
N ASP A 210 -7.72 -12.54 -9.42
CA ASP A 210 -6.77 -13.04 -10.42
C ASP A 210 -5.31 -12.91 -9.96
N ILE A 211 -5.08 -12.01 -9.00
CA ILE A 211 -3.77 -11.57 -8.53
C ILE A 211 -3.72 -11.64 -7.00
N PRO A 212 -3.69 -12.85 -6.40
CA PRO A 212 -3.72 -13.03 -4.95
C PRO A 212 -2.54 -12.40 -4.21
N GLU A 213 -1.43 -12.14 -4.90
CA GLU A 213 -0.30 -11.38 -4.35
C GLU A 213 -0.62 -9.92 -4.04
N LEU A 214 -1.71 -9.35 -4.56
CA LEU A 214 -2.16 -7.98 -4.26
C LEU A 214 -3.30 -7.90 -3.24
N GLY A 215 -3.92 -9.03 -2.90
CA GLY A 215 -5.11 -9.04 -2.03
C GLY A 215 -6.35 -8.39 -2.65
N PRO A 216 -7.46 -8.30 -1.91
CA PRO A 216 -8.77 -7.92 -2.47
C PRO A 216 -8.79 -6.51 -3.06
N LEU A 217 -8.29 -5.52 -2.29
CA LEU A 217 -8.25 -4.14 -2.74
C LEU A 217 -7.18 -3.91 -3.81
N GLY A 218 -5.99 -4.48 -3.64
CA GLY A 218 -4.94 -4.36 -4.64
C GLY A 218 -5.34 -4.98 -5.98
N ASN A 219 -6.07 -6.10 -5.98
CA ASN A 219 -6.62 -6.72 -7.19
C ASN A 219 -7.67 -5.82 -7.87
N LEU A 220 -8.62 -5.27 -7.11
CA LEU A 220 -9.59 -4.30 -7.62
C LEU A 220 -8.89 -3.08 -8.24
N LEU A 221 -7.90 -2.53 -7.53
CA LEU A 221 -7.13 -1.35 -7.95
C LEU A 221 -6.13 -1.63 -9.07
N ALA A 222 -5.87 -2.90 -9.40
CA ALA A 222 -5.02 -3.28 -10.51
C ALA A 222 -5.74 -3.19 -11.86
N THR A 223 -7.06 -2.99 -11.93
CA THR A 223 -7.80 -2.89 -13.21
C THR A 223 -7.51 -1.58 -13.95
N SER A 224 -7.78 -1.51 -15.25
CA SER A 224 -7.57 -0.31 -16.07
C SER A 224 -8.48 0.88 -15.71
N ASP A 225 -9.45 0.68 -14.82
CA ASP A 225 -10.46 1.70 -14.52
C ASP A 225 -9.96 2.88 -13.69
N PHE A 226 -8.73 2.78 -13.17
CA PHE A 226 -8.11 3.79 -12.30
C PHE A 226 -6.89 4.42 -12.97
N THR A 227 -6.70 5.73 -12.83
CA THR A 227 -5.57 6.46 -13.45
C THR A 227 -4.44 6.79 -12.46
N PHE A 228 -4.64 6.56 -11.16
CA PHE A 228 -3.64 6.78 -10.13
C PHE A 228 -2.70 5.59 -9.96
N SER A 229 -1.47 5.84 -9.52
CA SER A 229 -0.57 4.75 -9.14
C SER A 229 -1.03 4.10 -7.84
N VAL A 230 -0.68 2.83 -7.62
CA VAL A 230 -1.13 2.07 -6.44
C VAL A 230 0.07 1.50 -5.72
N LEU A 231 0.11 1.60 -4.40
CA LEU A 231 1.06 0.88 -3.56
C LEU A 231 0.29 -0.09 -2.67
N VAL A 232 0.49 -1.38 -2.89
CA VAL A 232 -0.07 -2.44 -2.05
C VAL A 232 0.99 -2.84 -1.03
N VAL A 233 0.72 -2.62 0.25
CA VAL A 233 1.68 -2.83 1.34
C VAL A 233 1.34 -4.11 2.09
N GLN A 234 2.35 -4.91 2.38
CA GLN A 234 2.29 -6.02 3.31
C GLN A 234 3.22 -5.71 4.48
N GLN A 235 2.72 -5.85 5.70
CA GLN A 235 3.54 -5.82 6.90
C GLN A 235 4.58 -6.94 6.82
N GLN A 236 5.74 -6.74 7.47
CA GLN A 236 6.74 -7.79 7.62
C GLN A 236 6.07 -9.12 7.99
N PRO A 237 6.24 -10.18 7.17
CA PRO A 237 5.68 -11.48 7.51
C PRO A 237 6.19 -11.89 8.89
N PRO A 238 5.33 -12.42 9.79
CA PRO A 238 5.82 -12.98 11.03
C PRO A 238 6.90 -14.02 10.70
N PHE A 239 8.06 -13.92 11.35
CA PHE A 239 9.11 -14.92 11.20
C PHE A 239 8.52 -16.29 11.55
N ASN A 240 8.38 -17.18 10.56
CA ASN A 240 7.97 -18.56 10.82
C ASN A 240 9.05 -19.22 11.69
N TYR A 241 8.70 -19.54 12.93
CA TYR A 241 9.53 -20.32 13.86
C TYR A 241 9.67 -21.81 13.45
N GLU A 242 9.44 -22.20 12.19
CA GLU A 242 9.51 -23.60 11.76
C GLU A 242 10.93 -24.14 11.53
N PHE A 243 11.97 -23.41 11.96
CA PHE A 243 13.31 -23.98 12.13
C PHE A 243 13.68 -24.13 13.61
N GLN A 244 13.02 -25.07 14.29
CA GLN A 244 13.36 -25.60 15.62
C GLN A 244 12.82 -27.05 15.67
N TYR A 245 13.53 -28.16 15.78
CA TYR A 245 14.94 -28.50 15.99
C TYR A 245 15.18 -29.79 15.18
N ILE A 246 16.25 -29.89 14.39
CA ILE A 246 16.88 -31.19 14.16
C ILE A 246 17.99 -31.26 15.21
N THR A 247 17.72 -31.99 16.29
CA THR A 247 18.75 -32.42 17.23
C THR A 247 19.22 -33.80 16.78
#